data_AF-A0A536AKZ4-F1
#
_entry.id   AF-A0A536AKZ4-F1
#
_cell.length_a   1.000
_cell.length_b   1.000
_cell.length_c   1.000
_cell.angle_alpha   90.00
_cell.angle_beta   90.00
_cell.angle_gamma   90.00
#
_symmetry.space_group_name_H-M   'P 1'
#
loop_
_entity.id
_entity.type
_entity.pdbx_description
1 polymer ?
#
loop_
_entity_poly.entity_id
_entity_poly.type
_entity_poly.pdbx_seq_one_letter_code
_entity_poly.pdbx_strand_id
1 'polypeptide(L)' 'LAWLLAQKPWIVPIPGSRKLERLDENIGALAVELKPDDLREIKSAISKITVQGDRYPEHLERMTGL' A
#
# COMPACT_ATOMS: atom_id res chain seq x y z
N LEU A 1 -5.72 1.85 -2.76
CA LEU A 1 -6.36 1.14 -1.62
C LEU A 1 -6.87 -0.25 -1.99
N ALA A 2 -7.57 -0.41 -3.12
CA ALA A 2 -8.10 -1.72 -3.56
C ALA A 2 -7.05 -2.85 -3.59
N TRP A 3 -5.85 -2.58 -4.12
CA TRP A 3 -4.74 -3.54 -4.12
C TRP A 3 -4.35 -4.03 -2.72
N LEU A 4 -4.35 -3.12 -1.72
CA LEU A 4 -3.99 -3.45 -0.34
C LEU A 4 -5.07 -4.32 0.32
N LEU A 5 -6.35 -3.98 0.10
CA LEU A 5 -7.50 -4.77 0.55
C LEU A 5 -7.52 -6.17 -0.08
N ALA A 6 -7.06 -6.32 -1.32
CA ALA A 6 -6.99 -7.60 -2.02
C ALA A 6 -5.89 -8.56 -1.53
N GLN A 7 -4.94 -8.10 -0.70
CA GLN A 7 -3.78 -8.92 -0.32
C GLN A 7 -4.16 -10.06 0.64
N LYS A 8 -4.96 -9.78 1.67
CA LYS A 8 -5.41 -10.73 2.70
C LYS A 8 -6.74 -10.27 3.30
N PRO A 9 -7.63 -11.20 3.69
CA PRO A 9 -8.96 -10.83 4.21
C PRO A 9 -8.93 -10.10 5.56
N TRP A 10 -7.82 -10.15 6.30
CA TRP A 10 -7.66 -9.48 7.60
C TRP A 10 -6.90 -8.14 7.52
N ILE A 11 -6.57 -7.65 6.32
CA ILE A 11 -5.92 -6.34 6.17
C ILE A 11 -6.97 -5.24 6.20
N VAL A 12 -6.89 -4.38 7.22
CA VAL A 12 -7.77 -3.22 7.39
C VAL A 12 -6.96 -1.94 7.24
N PRO A 13 -6.99 -1.26 6.08
CA PRO A 13 -6.27 0.00 5.91
C PRO A 13 -6.96 1.13 6.69
N ILE A 14 -6.16 2.04 7.25
CA ILE A 14 -6.64 3.22 7.99
C ILE A 14 -6.22 4.49 7.22
N PRO A 15 -6.81 4.77 6.04
CA PRO A 15 -6.41 5.93 5.27
C PRO A 15 -6.89 7.23 5.93
N GLY A 16 -5.95 8.13 6.22
CA GLY A 16 -6.26 9.48 6.69
C GLY A 16 -6.35 10.48 5.54
N SER A 17 -7.35 11.36 5.55
CA SER A 17 -7.48 12.48 4.61
C SER A 17 -8.01 13.73 5.31
N ARG A 18 -7.62 14.91 4.81
CA ARG A 18 -8.18 16.22 5.23
C ARG A 18 -9.22 16.77 4.25
N LYS A 19 -9.43 16.11 3.11
CA LYS A 19 -10.37 16.53 2.05
C LYS A 19 -11.48 15.49 1.90
N LEU A 20 -12.73 15.95 1.82
CA LEU A 20 -13.90 15.08 1.68
C LEU A 20 -13.87 14.28 0.37
N GLU A 21 -13.54 14.93 -0.75
CA GLU A 21 -13.41 14.27 -2.06
C GLU A 21 -12.45 13.06 -2.02
N ARG A 22 -11.37 13.17 -1.23
CA ARG A 22 -10.38 12.09 -1.06
C ARG A 22 -10.87 10.99 -0.13
N LEU A 23 -11.73 11.33 0.83
CA LEU A 23 -12.40 10.32 1.65
C LEU A 23 -13.35 9.48 0.77
N ASP A 24 -14.13 10.14 -0.09
CA ASP A 24 -15.05 9.46 -1.01
C ASP A 24 -14.29 8.57 -2.01
N GLU A 25 -13.19 9.07 -2.58
CA GLU A 25 -12.30 8.28 -3.44
C GLU A 25 -11.71 7.06 -2.72
N ASN A 26 -11.27 7.24 -1.46
CA ASN A 26 -10.72 6.15 -0.65
C ASN A 26 -11.76 5.06 -0.36
N ILE A 27 -13.01 5.45 -0.06
CA ILE A 27 -14.13 4.52 0.13
C ILE A 27 -14.46 3.81 -1.17
N GLY A 28 -14.44 4.54 -2.30
CA GLY A 28 -14.68 4.00 -3.64
C GLY A 28 -13.75 2.85 -4.02
N ALA A 29 -12.58 2.73 -3.37
CA ALA A 29 -11.69 1.59 -3.55
C ALA A 29 -12.32 0.22 -3.20
N LEU A 30 -13.39 0.19 -2.40
CA LEU A 30 -14.14 -1.04 -2.09
C LEU A 30 -14.91 -1.59 -3.29
N ALA A 31 -15.26 -0.74 -4.25
CA ALA A 31 -15.98 -1.12 -5.47
C ALA A 31 -15.03 -1.57 -6.60
N VAL A 32 -13.71 -1.50 -6.39
CA VAL A 32 -12.71 -1.86 -7.39
C VAL A 32 -12.34 -3.34 -7.22
N GLU A 33 -12.74 -4.15 -8.19
CA GLU A 33 -12.34 -5.55 -8.28
C GLU A 33 -11.03 -5.68 -9.05
N LEU A 34 -10.04 -6.33 -8.43
CA LEU A 34 -8.78 -6.68 -9.09
C LEU A 34 -8.76 -8.18 -9.37
N LYS A 35 -8.67 -8.53 -10.65
CA LYS A 35 -8.54 -9.92 -11.09
C LYS A 35 -7.17 -10.46 -10.69
N PRO A 36 -7.01 -11.80 -10.64
CA PRO A 36 -5.71 -12.42 -10.40
C PRO A 36 -4.63 -11.94 -11.37
N ASP A 37 -5.00 -11.57 -12.59
CA ASP A 37 -4.07 -11.09 -13.63
C ASP A 37 -3.57 -9.69 -13.32
N ASP A 38 -4.47 -8.78 -12.92
CA ASP A 38 -4.14 -7.42 -12.48
C ASP A 38 -3.15 -7.44 -11.31
N LEU A 39 -3.38 -8.33 -10.33
CA LEU A 39 -2.49 -8.49 -9.18
C LEU A 39 -1.10 -9.00 -9.58
N ARG A 40 -1.02 -9.90 -10.57
CA ARG A 40 0.27 -10.39 -11.11
C ARG A 40 1.01 -9.28 -11.85
N GLU A 41 0.31 -8.49 -12.65
CA GLU A 41 0.89 -7.37 -13.38
C GLU A 41 1.45 -6.32 -12.42
N ILE A 42 0.67 -5.91 -11.42
CA ILE A 42 1.10 -4.98 -10.38
C ILE A 42 2.33 -5.52 -9.65
N LYS A 43 2.34 -6.80 -9.27
CA LYS A 43 3.50 -7.41 -8.59
C LYS A 43 4.76 -7.40 -9.47
N SER A 44 4.62 -7.72 -10.76
CA SER A 44 5.72 -7.72 -11.74
C SER A 44 6.27 -6.31 -11.98
N ALA A 45 5.41 -5.30 -12.00
CA ALA A 45 5.82 -3.91 -12.09
C ALA A 45 6.58 -3.47 -10.83
N ILE A 46 6.05 -3.75 -9.64
CA ILE A 46 6.66 -3.38 -8.36
C ILE A 46 8.03 -4.06 -8.17
N SER A 47 8.21 -5.31 -8.58
CA SER A 47 9.48 -6.02 -8.42
C SER A 47 10.65 -5.41 -9.20
N LYS A 48 10.37 -4.53 -10.16
CA LYS A 48 11.38 -3.81 -10.96
C LYS A 48 11.78 -2.48 -10.33
N ILE A 49 11.08 -2.05 -9.27
CA ILE A 49 11.35 -0.78 -8.60
C ILE A 49 12.49 -0.99 -7.61
N THR A 50 13.61 -0.30 -7.85
CA THR A 50 14.68 -0.18 -6.86
C THR A 50 14.22 0.75 -5.73
N VAL A 51 14.05 0.21 -4.53
CA VAL A 51 13.73 1.00 -3.34
C VAL A 51 14.95 1.86 -2.99
N GLN A 52 14.74 3.16 -2.85
CA GLN A 52 15.79 4.11 -2.48
C GLN A 52 15.52 4.69 -1.10
N GLY A 53 16.59 4.76 -0.30
CA GLY A 53 16.54 5.27 1.07
C GLY A 53 16.07 4.22 2.07
N ASP A 54 16.57 4.35 3.29
CA ASP A 54 16.20 3.49 4.41
C ASP A 54 14.95 4.02 5.10
N ARG A 55 14.22 3.12 5.76
CA ARG A 55 13.02 3.50 6.53
C ARG A 55 13.33 4.48 7.65
N TYR A 56 14.54 4.38 8.19
CA TYR A 56 15.05 5.25 9.24
C TYR A 56 16.43 5.75 8.86
N PRO A 57 16.83 6.96 9.29
CA PRO A 57 18.23 7.32 9.35
C PRO A 57 19.05 6.25 10.10
N GLU A 58 20.26 5.96 9.64
CA GLU A 58 21.11 4.86 10.12
C GLU A 58 21.24 4.82 11.66
N HIS A 59 21.36 5.99 12.30
CA HIS A 59 21.47 6.09 13.76
C HIS A 59 20.19 5.66 14.50
N LEU A 60 19.01 5.91 13.92
CA LEU A 60 17.73 5.44 14.48
C LEU A 60 17.50 3.97 14.18
N GLU A 61 17.95 3.48 13.03
CA GLU A 61 17.86 2.05 12.68
C GLU A 61 18.64 1.18 13.65
N ARG A 62 19.88 1.57 14.00
CA ARG A 62 20.71 0.87 15.02
C ARG A 62 20.05 0.81 16.40
N MET A 63 19.11 1.71 16.70
CA MET A 63 18.38 1.73 17.96
C MET A 63 17.14 0.83 17.96
N THR A 64 16.71 0.31 16.79
CA THR A 64 15.53 -0.56 16.68
C THR A 64 15.81 -2.01 17.10
N GLY A 65 17.08 -2.42 17.21
CA GLY A 65 17.48 -3.79 17.57
C GLY A 65 17.16 -4.84 16.51
N LEU A 66 16.82 -4.41 15.29
CA LEU A 66 16.70 -5.23 14.08
C LEU A 66 18.06 -5.38 13.39
#